data_AF-A0A8T7CVP8-F1
#
_entry.id   AF-A0A8T7CVP8-F1
#
_cell.length_a   1.000
_cell.length_b   1.000
_cell.length_c   1.000
_cell.angle_alpha   90.00
_cell.angle_beta   90.00
_cell.angle_gamma   90.00
#
_symmetry.space_group_name_H-M   'P 1'
#
loop_
_entity.id
_entity.type
_entity.pdbx_description
1 polymer ?
#
loop_
_entity_poly.entity_id
_entity_poly.type
_entity_poly.pdbx_seq_one_letter_code
_entity_poly.pdbx_strand_id
1 'polypeptide(L)'
;MAELYTNLKFDACLMALLRRPFIFLAVLSLAACSVNDTKDENSTFYAIPVGSVLKLNQDVTINANQVAIYIQDGRIMPYREVEKYYPNCKFEIYAISEQPRTVKADDFKIVKVQDEIESSSLKEKTQLASRGGVFMFGMLDRSNVFNYATMMYLESDRQKDVYRMTCQHWEDVRDDRHLSITQMRKAMGDVFTLVINGD
;
A
#
# COMPACT_ATOMS: atom_id res chain seq x y z
N MET A 1 69.49 12.63 39.67
CA MET A 1 69.57 11.17 39.93
C MET A 1 68.35 10.80 40.76
N ALA A 2 67.37 9.99 40.39
CA ALA A 2 66.92 9.42 39.13
C ALA A 2 65.49 8.87 39.35
N GLU A 3 64.61 9.59 40.07
CA GLU A 3 63.31 9.02 40.53
C GLU A 3 62.05 9.83 40.18
N LEU A 4 62.16 11.01 39.53
CA LEU A 4 60.97 11.81 39.20
C LEU A 4 60.36 11.58 37.80
N TYR A 5 60.93 10.72 36.96
CA TYR A 5 60.51 10.57 35.54
C TYR A 5 59.52 9.42 35.27
N THR A 6 59.19 8.60 36.27
CA THR A 6 58.43 7.35 36.04
C THR A 6 56.91 7.49 36.15
N ASN A 7 56.41 8.57 36.78
CA ASN A 7 54.97 8.74 37.01
C ASN A 7 54.20 9.40 35.86
N LEU A 8 54.85 10.12 34.94
CA LEU A 8 54.15 10.87 33.90
C LEU A 8 53.71 10.03 32.67
N LYS A 9 54.18 8.78 32.55
CA LYS A 9 53.84 7.89 31.41
C LYS A 9 52.62 7.01 31.65
N PHE A 10 52.19 6.84 32.90
CA PHE A 10 51.07 5.94 33.23
C PHE A 10 49.69 6.58 33.00
N ASP A 11 49.57 7.91 33.10
CA ASP A 11 48.28 8.61 32.95
C ASP A 11 47.79 8.75 31.50
N ALA A 12 48.70 8.86 30.53
CA ALA A 12 48.31 9.02 29.12
C ALA A 12 47.72 7.72 28.51
N CYS A 13 48.09 6.54 29.03
CA CYS A 13 47.57 5.27 28.56
C CYS A 13 46.17 4.96 29.12
N LEU A 14 45.92 5.36 30.37
CA LEU A 14 44.64 5.11 31.05
C LEU A 14 43.49 5.97 30.48
N MET A 15 43.75 7.23 30.11
CA MET A 15 42.75 8.08 29.44
C MET A 15 42.46 7.67 27.99
N ALA A 16 43.38 6.99 27.31
CA ALA A 16 43.15 6.47 25.95
C ALA A 16 42.30 5.18 25.95
N LEU A 17 42.27 4.45 27.06
CA LEU A 17 41.47 3.23 27.23
C LEU A 17 40.03 3.50 27.68
N LEU A 18 39.77 4.61 28.39
CA LEU A 18 38.43 5.04 28.84
C LEU A 18 37.61 5.77 27.76
N ARG A 19 38.25 6.23 26.67
CA ARG A 19 37.58 6.88 25.52
C ARG A 19 37.13 5.90 24.42
N ARG A 20 37.63 4.66 24.46
CA ARG A 20 37.34 3.57 23.50
C ARG A 20 36.03 2.79 23.72
N PRO A 21 35.46 2.63 24.94
CA PRO A 21 34.21 1.87 25.09
C PRO A 21 33.00 2.65 24.58
N PHE A 22 33.06 3.99 24.60
CA PHE A 22 31.96 4.84 24.14
C PHE A 22 31.76 4.78 22.62
N ILE A 23 32.86 4.63 21.87
CA ILE A 23 32.83 4.49 20.40
C ILE A 23 32.32 3.08 20.01
N PHE A 24 32.72 2.04 20.75
CA PHE A 24 32.20 0.69 20.53
C PHE A 24 30.70 0.58 20.83
N LEU A 25 30.22 1.23 21.91
CA LEU A 25 28.80 1.25 22.25
C LEU A 25 27.97 2.00 21.20
N ALA A 26 28.48 3.12 20.67
CA ALA A 26 27.82 3.89 19.63
C ALA A 26 27.68 3.08 18.32
N VAL A 27 28.69 2.30 17.93
CA VAL A 27 28.65 1.46 16.72
C VAL A 27 27.66 0.29 16.84
N LEU A 28 27.49 -0.30 18.04
CA LEU A 28 26.47 -1.35 18.25
C LEU A 28 25.03 -0.83 18.08
N SER A 29 24.77 0.44 18.40
CA SER A 29 23.43 1.03 18.25
C SER A 29 23.00 1.28 16.80
N LEU A 30 23.90 1.22 15.81
CA LEU A 30 23.54 1.36 14.39
C LEU A 30 23.12 0.05 13.71
N ALA A 31 23.27 -1.11 14.36
CA ALA A 31 22.92 -2.41 13.78
C ALA A 31 21.44 -2.81 13.98
N ALA A 32 20.61 -1.96 14.58
CA ALA A 32 19.23 -2.29 14.94
C ALA A 32 18.19 -2.03 13.81
N CYS A 33 18.60 -1.94 12.55
CA CYS A 33 17.66 -1.98 11.43
C CYS A 33 17.17 -3.41 11.23
N SER A 34 16.22 -3.87 12.06
CA SER A 34 15.51 -5.12 11.80
C SER A 34 14.57 -4.92 10.61
N VAL A 35 14.79 -5.68 9.55
CA VAL A 35 13.80 -5.85 8.47
C VAL A 35 12.59 -6.55 9.08
N ASN A 36 11.43 -5.89 9.10
CA ASN A 36 10.17 -6.54 9.46
C ASN A 36 9.81 -7.56 8.37
N ASP A 37 10.18 -8.82 8.60
CA ASP A 37 9.84 -9.97 7.76
C ASP A 37 8.52 -10.58 8.27
N THR A 38 7.42 -9.80 8.20
CA THR A 38 6.09 -10.30 8.55
C THR A 38 5.67 -11.35 7.52
N LYS A 39 5.62 -12.63 7.91
CA LYS A 39 5.28 -13.74 7.01
C LYS A 39 3.80 -14.12 6.99
N ASP A 40 3.01 -13.57 7.92
CA ASP A 40 1.58 -13.87 7.97
C ASP A 40 0.81 -13.00 6.97
N GLU A 41 0.34 -13.61 5.88
CA GLU A 41 -0.47 -12.97 4.85
C GLU A 41 -1.81 -12.40 5.37
N ASN A 42 -2.27 -12.81 6.55
CA ASN A 42 -3.44 -12.23 7.21
C ASN A 42 -3.12 -10.91 7.92
N SER A 43 -1.84 -10.59 8.11
CA SER A 43 -1.42 -9.32 8.66
C SER A 43 -1.64 -8.19 7.66
N THR A 44 -2.17 -7.07 8.13
CA THR A 44 -2.25 -5.82 7.36
C THR A 44 -0.88 -5.19 7.11
N PHE A 45 0.17 -5.68 7.79
CA PHE A 45 1.56 -5.26 7.61
C PHE A 45 2.34 -6.19 6.67
N TYR A 46 1.69 -7.21 6.10
CA TYR A 46 2.33 -8.05 5.10
C TYR A 46 2.47 -7.27 3.79
N ALA A 47 3.70 -7.15 3.29
CA ALA A 47 3.97 -6.50 2.01
C ALA A 47 4.07 -7.54 0.89
N ILE A 48 3.31 -7.35 -0.19
CA ILE A 48 3.41 -8.20 -1.38
C ILE A 48 4.81 -8.04 -2.01
N PRO A 49 5.61 -9.11 -2.12
CA PRO A 49 6.95 -9.03 -2.70
C PRO A 49 6.91 -8.70 -4.19
N VAL A 50 7.80 -7.82 -4.66
CA VAL A 50 8.04 -7.62 -6.10
C VAL A 50 8.50 -8.93 -6.74
N GLY A 51 8.00 -9.22 -7.94
CA GLY A 51 8.19 -10.50 -8.62
C GLY A 51 7.09 -11.52 -8.35
N SER A 52 6.18 -11.26 -7.40
CA SER A 52 4.89 -11.97 -7.30
C SER A 52 4.09 -11.84 -8.60
N VAL A 53 3.15 -12.75 -8.83
CA VAL A 53 2.37 -12.82 -10.06
C VAL A 53 0.89 -12.65 -9.76
N LEU A 54 0.25 -11.75 -10.50
CA LEU A 54 -1.19 -11.65 -10.57
C LEU A 54 -1.67 -12.37 -11.82
N LYS A 55 -2.37 -13.48 -11.66
CA LYS A 55 -2.92 -14.27 -12.75
C LYS A 55 -4.36 -13.88 -13.01
N LEU A 56 -4.69 -13.55 -14.25
CA LEU A 56 -6.07 -13.40 -14.70
C LEU A 56 -6.56 -14.75 -15.24
N ASN A 57 -7.57 -15.35 -14.58
CA ASN A 57 -8.00 -16.72 -14.86
C ASN A 57 -8.98 -16.83 -16.04
N GLN A 58 -9.56 -15.71 -16.49
CA GLN A 58 -10.55 -15.66 -17.55
C GLN A 58 -10.44 -14.38 -18.37
N ASP A 59 -10.95 -14.39 -19.59
CA ASP A 59 -11.04 -13.17 -20.40
C ASP A 59 -11.96 -12.16 -19.71
N VAL A 60 -11.56 -10.88 -19.69
CA VAL A 60 -12.38 -9.79 -19.14
C VAL A 60 -12.53 -8.67 -20.14
N THR A 61 -13.73 -8.08 -20.19
CA THR A 61 -14.04 -6.98 -21.10
C THR A 61 -14.11 -5.67 -20.34
N ILE A 62 -13.30 -4.71 -20.74
CA ILE A 62 -13.37 -3.32 -20.31
C ILE A 62 -14.25 -2.59 -21.32
N ASN A 63 -15.34 -2.01 -20.86
CA ASN A 63 -16.32 -1.38 -21.73
C ASN A 63 -15.77 -0.12 -22.42
N ALA A 64 -16.44 0.30 -23.48
CA ALA A 64 -16.19 1.58 -24.13
C ALA A 64 -16.17 2.73 -23.10
N ASN A 65 -15.25 3.68 -23.32
CA ASN A 65 -15.04 4.87 -22.50
C ASN A 65 -14.71 4.56 -21.04
N GLN A 66 -14.16 3.37 -20.77
CA GLN A 66 -13.66 2.96 -19.46
C GLN A 66 -12.20 2.50 -19.58
N VAL A 67 -11.49 2.59 -18.45
CA VAL A 67 -10.08 2.16 -18.31
C VAL A 67 -9.92 1.10 -17.22
N ALA A 68 -11.02 0.64 -16.64
CA ALA A 68 -10.98 -0.30 -15.54
C ALA A 68 -12.27 -1.11 -15.41
N ILE A 69 -12.11 -2.30 -14.83
CA ILE A 69 -13.20 -3.05 -14.20
C ILE A 69 -12.96 -3.11 -12.69
N TYR A 70 -14.02 -3.37 -11.94
CA TYR A 70 -13.95 -3.59 -10.49
C TYR A 70 -14.40 -5.00 -10.18
N ILE A 71 -13.81 -5.58 -9.14
CA ILE A 71 -14.09 -6.92 -8.67
C ILE A 71 -14.36 -6.83 -7.16
N GLN A 72 -15.49 -7.37 -6.73
CA GLN A 72 -15.87 -7.48 -5.33
C GLN A 72 -16.61 -8.81 -5.14
N ASP A 73 -16.24 -9.56 -4.10
CA ASP A 73 -16.74 -10.91 -3.83
C ASP A 73 -16.70 -11.85 -5.06
N GLY A 74 -15.64 -11.75 -5.86
CA GLY A 74 -15.46 -12.57 -7.08
C GLY A 74 -16.34 -12.16 -8.27
N ARG A 75 -17.02 -11.02 -8.23
CA ARG A 75 -17.92 -10.55 -9.29
C ARG A 75 -17.34 -9.33 -9.98
N ILE A 76 -17.29 -9.36 -11.31
CA ILE A 76 -16.93 -8.19 -12.13
C ILE A 76 -18.12 -7.25 -12.19
N MET A 77 -17.89 -5.97 -11.85
CA MET A 77 -18.93 -4.95 -11.79
C MET A 77 -18.41 -3.56 -12.20
N PRO A 78 -19.29 -2.64 -12.62
CA PRO A 78 -18.90 -1.26 -12.87
C PRO A 78 -18.71 -0.49 -11.56
N TYR A 79 -17.93 0.60 -11.62
CA TYR A 79 -17.61 1.44 -10.45
C TYR A 79 -18.83 1.86 -9.59
N ARG A 80 -19.99 2.07 -10.20
CA ARG A 80 -21.20 2.55 -9.50
C ARG A 80 -21.84 1.48 -8.61
N GLU A 81 -21.59 0.21 -8.89
CA GLU A 81 -22.17 -0.92 -8.15
C GLU A 81 -21.25 -1.43 -7.03
N VAL A 82 -20.00 -0.96 -7.01
CA VAL A 82 -19.03 -1.32 -5.95
C VAL A 82 -19.42 -0.65 -4.64
N GLU A 83 -19.62 -1.44 -3.61
CA GLU A 83 -19.79 -0.94 -2.25
C GLU A 83 -18.41 -0.62 -1.67
N LYS A 84 -18.07 0.67 -1.61
CA LYS A 84 -16.68 1.12 -1.40
C LYS A 84 -16.14 0.81 -0.01
N TYR A 85 -17.01 0.69 0.98
CA TYR A 85 -16.68 0.31 2.36
C TYR A 85 -16.30 -1.18 2.50
N TYR A 86 -16.52 -1.99 1.47
CA TYR A 86 -16.11 -3.39 1.46
C TYR A 86 -14.89 -3.59 0.55
N PRO A 87 -14.05 -4.60 0.85
CA PRO A 87 -12.89 -4.94 0.03
C PRO A 87 -13.28 -5.08 -1.45
N ASN A 88 -12.60 -4.32 -2.30
CA ASN A 88 -12.76 -4.38 -3.75
C ASN A 88 -11.40 -4.23 -4.42
N CYS A 89 -11.28 -4.74 -5.64
CA CYS A 89 -10.08 -4.62 -6.45
C CYS A 89 -10.42 -4.03 -7.82
N LYS A 90 -9.65 -3.02 -8.24
CA LYS A 90 -9.78 -2.32 -9.51
C LYS A 90 -8.66 -2.75 -10.43
N PHE A 91 -9.00 -3.35 -11.56
CA PHE A 91 -8.06 -3.77 -12.60
C PHE A 91 -8.04 -2.74 -13.74
N GLU A 92 -6.88 -2.17 -14.02
CA GLU A 92 -6.71 -0.96 -14.83
C GLU A 92 -5.83 -1.18 -16.07
N ILE A 93 -6.18 -0.51 -17.15
CA ILE A 93 -5.39 -0.36 -18.38
C ILE A 93 -5.06 1.11 -18.63
N TYR A 94 -4.04 1.40 -19.44
CA TYR A 94 -3.59 2.78 -19.68
C TYR A 94 -4.52 3.55 -20.61
N ALA A 95 -4.82 3.00 -21.77
CA ALA A 95 -5.56 3.73 -22.79
C ALA A 95 -7.06 3.77 -22.49
N ILE A 96 -7.75 4.81 -22.95
CA ILE A 96 -9.21 4.83 -23.10
C ILE A 96 -9.55 4.52 -24.56
N SER A 97 -10.68 3.87 -24.81
CA SER A 97 -11.14 3.49 -26.15
C SER A 97 -12.65 3.68 -26.27
N GLU A 98 -13.11 4.15 -27.43
CA GLU A 98 -14.54 4.25 -27.76
C GLU A 98 -15.19 2.88 -28.00
N GLN A 99 -14.39 1.84 -28.22
CA GLN A 99 -14.85 0.45 -28.37
C GLN A 99 -14.49 -0.38 -27.13
N PRO A 100 -15.34 -1.34 -26.72
CA PRO A 100 -14.99 -2.31 -25.70
C PRO A 100 -13.72 -3.08 -26.06
N ARG A 101 -12.91 -3.40 -25.06
CA ARG A 101 -11.66 -4.16 -25.24
C ARG A 101 -11.63 -5.34 -24.30
N THR A 102 -11.19 -6.47 -24.82
CA THR A 102 -11.01 -7.68 -24.04
C THR A 102 -9.55 -7.84 -23.68
N VAL A 103 -9.27 -7.93 -22.38
CA VAL A 103 -8.00 -8.41 -21.84
C VAL A 103 -8.12 -9.92 -21.73
N LYS A 104 -7.19 -10.64 -22.37
CA LYS A 104 -7.16 -12.09 -22.37
C LYS A 104 -6.64 -12.64 -21.04
N ALA A 105 -7.04 -13.86 -20.67
CA ALA A 105 -6.40 -14.57 -19.57
C ALA A 105 -4.87 -14.62 -19.76
N ASP A 106 -4.14 -14.20 -18.73
CA ASP A 106 -2.68 -14.01 -18.78
C ASP A 106 -2.09 -13.86 -17.37
N ASP A 107 -0.78 -13.96 -17.28
CA ASP A 107 -0.02 -13.76 -16.04
C ASP A 107 0.68 -12.40 -16.08
N PHE A 108 0.49 -11.61 -15.03
CA PHE A 108 1.07 -10.28 -14.89
C PHE A 108 2.09 -10.27 -13.77
N LYS A 109 3.34 -9.92 -14.08
CA LYS A 109 4.38 -9.75 -13.07
C LYS A 109 4.13 -8.47 -12.29
N ILE A 110 4.17 -8.56 -10.97
CA ILE A 110 4.11 -7.38 -10.09
C ILE A 110 5.51 -6.78 -10.02
N VAL A 111 5.67 -5.58 -10.58
CA VAL A 111 6.97 -4.89 -10.68
C VAL A 111 7.15 -3.80 -9.63
N LYS A 112 6.05 -3.33 -9.03
CA LYS A 112 6.04 -2.36 -7.93
C LYS A 112 4.79 -2.54 -7.09
N VAL A 113 4.93 -2.39 -5.78
CA VAL A 113 3.82 -2.34 -4.82
C VAL A 113 3.91 -1.02 -4.05
N GLN A 114 2.76 -0.36 -3.85
CA GLN A 114 2.67 0.90 -3.10
C GLN A 114 1.36 0.95 -2.32
N ASP A 115 1.46 1.22 -1.02
CA ASP A 115 0.30 1.53 -0.20
C ASP A 115 0.01 3.03 -0.25
N GLU A 116 -1.27 3.38 -0.35
CA GLU A 116 -1.76 4.75 -0.44
C GLU A 116 -3.00 4.94 0.44
N ILE A 117 -3.07 6.11 1.08
CA ILE A 117 -4.22 6.55 1.86
C ILE A 117 -4.70 7.86 1.24
N GLU A 118 -5.86 7.83 0.59
CA GLU A 118 -6.45 9.00 -0.05
C GLU A 118 -7.66 9.50 0.75
N SER A 119 -7.68 10.81 1.06
CA SER A 119 -8.86 11.44 1.63
C SER A 119 -9.95 11.59 0.57
N SER A 120 -11.07 10.90 0.76
CA SER A 120 -12.28 11.03 -0.02
C SER A 120 -13.32 11.85 0.77
N SER A 121 -13.62 13.06 0.32
CA SER A 121 -14.75 13.82 0.85
C SER A 121 -16.04 13.35 0.17
N LEU A 122 -17.04 12.94 0.95
CA LEU A 122 -18.41 12.86 0.44
C LEU A 122 -18.85 14.27 0.06
N LYS A 123 -18.92 14.54 -1.26
CA LYS A 123 -19.29 15.86 -1.77
C LYS A 123 -20.81 16.04 -1.62
N GLU A 124 -21.28 16.43 -0.44
CA GLU A 124 -22.65 16.91 -0.33
C GLU A 124 -22.78 18.26 -1.04
N LYS A 125 -23.74 18.34 -1.97
CA LYS A 125 -24.15 19.60 -2.59
C LYS A 125 -25.04 20.38 -1.61
N THR A 126 -24.49 20.88 -0.53
CA THR A 126 -25.29 21.63 0.44
C THR A 126 -25.26 23.12 0.10
N GLN A 127 -26.20 23.57 -0.74
CA GLN A 127 -26.47 25.01 -0.90
C GLN A 127 -27.32 25.47 0.28
N LEU A 128 -26.67 26.03 1.32
CA LEU A 128 -27.34 26.62 2.47
C LEU A 128 -27.42 28.14 2.30
N ALA A 129 -28.61 28.67 2.05
CA ALA A 129 -28.91 30.08 2.27
C ALA A 129 -29.15 30.29 3.77
N SER A 130 -28.11 30.60 4.54
CA SER A 130 -28.23 30.81 5.99
C SER A 130 -27.88 32.23 6.41
N ARG A 131 -28.77 32.83 7.21
CA ARG A 131 -28.60 34.11 7.89
C ARG A 131 -28.01 33.85 9.28
N GLY A 132 -26.70 34.06 9.41
CA GLY A 132 -26.04 34.49 10.66
C GLY A 132 -25.70 33.47 11.76
N GLY A 133 -26.10 32.19 11.68
CA GLY A 133 -25.81 31.24 12.77
C GLY A 133 -25.49 29.79 12.38
N VAL A 134 -25.96 29.31 11.21
CA VAL A 134 -25.77 27.91 10.79
C VAL A 134 -24.40 27.67 10.15
N PHE A 135 -23.71 28.72 9.71
CA PHE A 135 -22.38 28.64 9.07
C PHE A 135 -21.31 28.00 9.97
N MET A 136 -21.41 28.15 11.29
CA MET A 136 -20.48 27.52 12.25
C MET A 136 -20.76 26.04 12.48
N PHE A 137 -22.03 25.60 12.43
CA PHE A 137 -22.38 24.18 12.60
C PHE A 137 -22.18 23.37 11.31
N GLY A 138 -22.37 23.96 10.14
CA GLY A 138 -22.19 23.29 8.84
C GLY A 138 -20.73 23.02 8.44
N MET A 139 -19.74 23.56 9.17
CA MET A 139 -18.31 23.28 8.92
C MET A 139 -17.78 22.05 9.66
N LEU A 140 -18.51 21.52 10.66
CA LEU A 140 -18.09 20.36 11.45
C LEU A 140 -18.51 19.02 10.85
N ASP A 141 -19.43 19.01 9.89
CA ASP A 141 -19.94 17.80 9.24
C ASP A 141 -19.17 17.45 7.95
N ARG A 142 -17.83 17.50 8.02
CA ARG A 142 -17.00 16.87 6.99
C ARG A 142 -16.72 15.45 7.43
N SER A 143 -17.65 14.54 7.13
CA SER A 143 -17.38 13.11 7.13
C SER A 143 -16.28 12.84 6.10
N ASN A 144 -15.03 12.87 6.56
CA ASN A 144 -13.88 12.50 5.75
C ASN A 144 -13.79 10.98 5.77
N VAL A 145 -13.89 10.36 4.60
CA VAL A 145 -13.66 8.92 4.44
C VAL A 145 -12.26 8.76 3.87
N PHE A 146 -11.50 7.78 4.35
CA PHE A 146 -10.20 7.47 3.77
C PHE A 146 -10.29 6.21 2.92
N ASN A 147 -9.68 6.25 1.74
CA ASN A 147 -9.50 5.10 0.90
C ASN A 147 -8.11 4.50 1.18
N TYR A 148 -8.08 3.33 1.80
CA TYR A 148 -6.86 2.57 2.02
C TYR A 148 -6.66 1.62 0.85
N ALA A 149 -5.61 1.85 0.06
CA ALA A 149 -5.37 1.15 -1.18
C ALA A 149 -3.96 0.55 -1.22
N THR A 150 -3.87 -0.67 -1.74
CA THR A 150 -2.61 -1.31 -2.12
C THR A 150 -2.57 -1.42 -3.64
N MET A 151 -1.61 -0.73 -4.25
CA MET A 151 -1.41 -0.62 -5.68
C MET A 151 -0.31 -1.57 -6.15
N MET A 152 -0.68 -2.55 -6.96
CA MET A 152 0.23 -3.50 -7.61
C MET A 152 0.38 -3.13 -9.09
N TYR A 153 1.54 -2.62 -9.47
CA TYR A 153 1.86 -2.27 -10.85
C TYR A 153 2.25 -3.53 -11.62
N LEU A 154 1.67 -3.69 -12.80
CA LEU A 154 1.66 -4.92 -13.56
C LEU A 154 2.49 -4.79 -14.84
N GLU A 155 3.17 -5.87 -15.20
CA GLU A 155 3.89 -6.00 -16.46
C GLU A 155 3.52 -7.33 -17.14
N SER A 156 3.21 -7.29 -18.44
CA SER A 156 3.02 -8.46 -19.30
C SER A 156 3.68 -8.22 -20.65
N ASP A 157 4.24 -9.28 -21.25
CA ASP A 157 4.76 -9.25 -22.63
C ASP A 157 3.67 -9.30 -23.69
N ARG A 158 2.53 -9.90 -23.36
CA ARG A 158 1.42 -10.10 -24.28
C ARG A 158 0.41 -8.96 -24.22
N GLN A 159 0.29 -8.29 -23.06
CA GLN A 159 -0.75 -7.30 -22.79
C GLN A 159 -0.18 -6.01 -22.20
N LYS A 160 0.59 -5.29 -23.01
CA LYS A 160 1.33 -4.07 -22.64
C LYS A 160 0.46 -2.89 -22.17
N ASP A 161 -0.85 -2.92 -22.46
CA ASP A 161 -1.77 -1.87 -22.03
C ASP A 161 -2.30 -2.09 -20.60
N VAL A 162 -2.11 -3.28 -20.03
CA VAL A 162 -2.46 -3.55 -18.62
C VAL A 162 -1.46 -2.85 -17.70
N TYR A 163 -2.00 -2.12 -16.73
CA TYR A 163 -1.23 -1.18 -15.92
C TYR A 163 -1.15 -1.59 -14.46
N ARG A 164 -2.29 -1.86 -13.81
CA ARG A 164 -2.34 -1.90 -12.35
C ARG A 164 -3.53 -2.68 -11.82
N MET A 165 -3.31 -3.38 -10.71
CA MET A 165 -4.37 -3.86 -9.82
C MET A 165 -4.32 -3.03 -8.54
N THR A 166 -5.43 -2.42 -8.15
CA THR A 166 -5.55 -1.65 -6.91
C THR A 166 -6.59 -2.30 -6.03
N CYS A 167 -6.21 -2.94 -4.94
CA CYS A 167 -7.14 -3.47 -3.94
C CYS A 167 -7.31 -2.48 -2.81
N GLN A 168 -8.54 -2.15 -2.47
CA GLN A 168 -8.86 -1.01 -1.61
C GLN A 168 -10.17 -1.17 -0.87
N HIS A 169 -10.38 -0.30 0.12
CA HIS A 169 -11.65 -0.10 0.80
C HIS A 169 -11.70 1.27 1.48
N TRP A 170 -12.91 1.77 1.66
CA TRP A 170 -13.20 3.01 2.38
C TRP A 170 -13.39 2.73 3.85
N GLU A 171 -12.76 3.54 4.69
CA GLU A 171 -12.86 3.46 6.14
C GLU A 171 -13.09 4.84 6.75
N ASP A 172 -13.65 4.84 7.96
CA ASP A 172 -13.73 6.02 8.82
C ASP A 172 -12.30 6.45 9.25
N VAL A 173 -12.12 7.73 9.56
CA VAL A 173 -10.90 8.31 10.16
C VAL A 173 -10.35 7.51 11.35
N ARG A 174 -11.22 6.77 12.06
CA ARG A 174 -10.85 5.99 13.24
C ARG A 174 -10.27 4.60 12.94
N ASP A 175 -10.39 4.10 11.72
CA ASP A 175 -9.84 2.81 11.28
C ASP A 175 -8.75 3.04 10.22
N ASP A 176 -7.57 2.46 10.41
CA ASP A 176 -6.33 2.83 9.70
C ASP A 176 -5.67 1.67 8.93
N ARG A 177 -6.47 0.74 8.43
CA ARG A 177 -5.95 -0.55 7.95
C ARG A 177 -6.07 -0.72 6.44
N HIS A 178 -4.95 -1.09 5.82
CA HIS A 178 -4.95 -1.70 4.49
C HIS A 178 -5.55 -3.12 4.55
N LEU A 179 -6.00 -3.60 3.40
CA LEU A 179 -6.49 -4.97 3.27
C LEU A 179 -5.35 -5.97 3.49
N SER A 180 -5.63 -7.08 4.16
CA SER A 180 -4.74 -8.25 4.14
C SER A 180 -4.79 -8.98 2.81
N ILE A 181 -3.79 -9.82 2.51
CA ILE A 181 -3.77 -10.62 1.28
C ILE A 181 -5.00 -11.53 1.21
N THR A 182 -5.43 -12.11 2.33
CA THR A 182 -6.64 -12.95 2.39
C THR A 182 -7.89 -12.17 1.98
N GLN A 183 -8.02 -10.91 2.42
CA GLN A 183 -9.13 -10.04 2.02
C GLN A 183 -9.05 -9.69 0.53
N MET A 184 -7.86 -9.38 0.00
CA MET A 184 -7.66 -9.14 -1.43
C MET A 184 -8.04 -10.36 -2.27
N ARG A 185 -7.57 -11.55 -1.91
CA ARG A 185 -7.90 -12.81 -2.59
C ARG A 185 -9.40 -13.08 -2.56
N LYS A 186 -10.06 -12.85 -1.42
CA LYS A 186 -11.52 -12.99 -1.31
C LYS A 186 -12.26 -12.02 -2.23
N ALA A 187 -11.83 -10.75 -2.28
CA ALA A 187 -12.44 -9.74 -3.14
C ALA A 187 -12.31 -10.12 -4.63
N MET A 188 -11.12 -10.57 -5.04
CA MET A 188 -10.85 -11.03 -6.40
C MET A 188 -11.61 -12.30 -6.79
N GLY A 189 -11.86 -13.20 -5.82
CA GLY A 189 -12.47 -14.51 -6.04
C GLY A 189 -11.74 -15.30 -7.14
N ASP A 190 -12.48 -16.04 -7.95
CA ASP A 190 -11.90 -16.88 -8.99
C ASP A 190 -11.46 -16.08 -10.24
N VAL A 191 -11.78 -14.79 -10.32
CA VAL A 191 -11.41 -13.94 -11.47
C VAL A 191 -9.89 -13.78 -11.57
N PHE A 192 -9.22 -13.60 -10.44
CA PHE A 192 -7.78 -13.44 -10.35
C PHE A 192 -7.19 -14.31 -9.25
N THR A 193 -5.94 -14.75 -9.45
CA THR A 193 -5.15 -15.43 -8.42
C THR A 193 -3.88 -14.63 -8.16
N LEU A 194 -3.65 -14.27 -6.89
CA LEU A 194 -2.41 -13.64 -6.44
C LEU A 194 -1.45 -14.71 -5.92
N VAL A 195 -0.38 -14.96 -6.67
CA VAL A 195 0.71 -15.89 -6.36
C VAL A 195 1.87 -15.09 -5.78
N ILE A 196 2.22 -15.36 -4.53
CA ILE A 196 3.31 -14.68 -3.84
C ILE A 196 4.63 -15.36 -4.17
N ASN A 197 5.64 -14.56 -4.54
CA ASN A 197 6.98 -15.07 -4.79
C ASN A 197 7.74 -15.22 -3.46
N GLY A 198 8.18 -16.43 -3.13
CA GLY A 198 8.91 -16.72 -1.88
C GLY A 198 8.31 -17.81 -1.01
N ASP A 199 7.16 -18.38 -1.40
CA ASP A 199 6.61 -19.64 -0.87
C ASP A 199 7.11 -20.88 -1.64
#